data_AF-A0A7T4WKD7-F1
#
_entry.id   AF-A0A7T4WKD7-F1
#
_cell.length_a   1.000
_cell.length_b   1.000
_cell.length_c   1.000
_cell.angle_alpha   90.00
_cell.angle_beta   90.00
_cell.angle_gamma   90.00
#
_symmetry.space_group_name_H-M   'P 1'
#
loop_
_entity.id
_entity.type
_entity.pdbx_description
1 polymer ?
#
loop_
_entity_poly.entity_id
_entity_poly.type
_entity_poly.pdbx_seq_one_letter_code
_entity_poly.pdbx_strand_id
1 'polypeptide(L)'
;MTGGRIIALGTAAGAVGTLGLGAFVARRLLFPTPYTATATVRSATDTQVELTATRDTRLPGTYDLQREGTRVRVGAVLDTSSDTVRRSVTGPVALGEWTWDALRYDEPSDVPGVEPETATTHVVHVHGQSLGPRQVVRGIGVWRSLGATSEIVDTTDLPLRSLDPQAADRVVAAVRAARARGAQRVVLQGWSAGALACSIAAARVPVDGLVGISPLLDVTSALRGAVLGAHLPAFVGTVAARITTTPVLSRLAGAAQPLATATWQSSPTPTLLVHSEADVLVAADDVAAVAERQHAATVVFRTAPHTLEWNEDPERWDTAIRDFAAGLPSGS
;
A
#
# COMPACT_ATOMS: atom_id res chain seq x y z
N MET A 1 -30.87 -58.93 -10.68
CA MET A 1 -31.28 -57.52 -10.57
C MET A 1 -30.08 -56.72 -10.11
N THR A 2 -29.52 -55.95 -11.01
CA THR A 2 -28.25 -55.22 -10.91
C THR A 2 -28.45 -53.91 -10.15
N GLY A 3 -27.64 -53.69 -9.12
CA GLY A 3 -27.60 -52.44 -8.35
C GLY A 3 -26.94 -51.30 -9.13
N GLY A 4 -27.64 -50.16 -9.20
CA GLY A 4 -27.16 -48.94 -9.84
C GLY A 4 -26.27 -48.12 -8.90
N ARG A 5 -25.03 -47.87 -9.34
CA ARG A 5 -24.08 -46.92 -8.74
C ARG A 5 -24.55 -45.49 -9.03
N ILE A 6 -24.85 -44.71 -7.99
CA ILE A 6 -24.98 -43.26 -8.11
C ILE A 6 -23.56 -42.71 -8.27
N ILE A 7 -23.21 -42.28 -9.47
CA ILE A 7 -21.93 -41.64 -9.76
C ILE A 7 -22.00 -40.21 -9.23
N ALA A 8 -21.11 -39.91 -8.28
CA ALA A 8 -20.78 -38.57 -7.83
C ALA A 8 -20.18 -37.74 -8.98
N LEU A 9 -21.02 -37.08 -9.79
CA LEU A 9 -20.58 -36.11 -10.81
C LEU A 9 -20.56 -34.65 -10.29
N GLY A 10 -21.00 -34.39 -9.05
CA GLY A 10 -21.14 -33.03 -8.52
C GLY A 10 -19.88 -32.41 -7.91
N THR A 11 -18.85 -33.19 -7.57
CA THR A 11 -17.67 -32.71 -6.82
C THR A 11 -16.55 -32.17 -7.72
N ALA A 12 -16.38 -32.71 -8.92
CA ALA A 12 -15.28 -32.31 -9.82
C ALA A 12 -15.49 -30.91 -10.42
N ALA A 13 -16.71 -30.56 -10.84
CA ALA A 13 -17.02 -29.23 -11.38
C ALA A 13 -16.88 -28.13 -10.32
N GLY A 14 -17.35 -28.40 -9.08
CA GLY A 14 -17.19 -27.48 -7.95
C GLY A 14 -15.72 -27.30 -7.53
N ALA A 15 -14.93 -28.37 -7.55
CA ALA A 15 -13.50 -28.33 -7.20
C ALA A 15 -12.66 -27.56 -8.25
N VAL A 16 -12.92 -27.75 -9.54
CA VAL A 16 -12.23 -27.02 -10.63
C VAL A 16 -12.58 -25.53 -10.59
N GLY A 17 -13.85 -25.18 -10.37
CA GLY A 17 -14.27 -23.78 -10.22
C GLY A 17 -13.63 -23.09 -9.01
N THR A 18 -13.53 -23.81 -7.88
CA THR A 18 -12.89 -23.31 -6.65
C THR A 18 -11.38 -23.10 -6.82
N LEU A 19 -10.68 -24.05 -7.46
CA LEU A 19 -9.25 -23.94 -7.72
C LEU A 19 -8.94 -22.79 -8.68
N GLY A 20 -9.73 -22.65 -9.75
CA GLY A 20 -9.60 -21.55 -10.70
C GLY A 20 -9.83 -20.18 -10.06
N LEU A 21 -10.87 -20.04 -9.24
CA LEU A 21 -11.16 -18.81 -8.52
C LEU A 21 -10.08 -18.49 -7.47
N GLY A 22 -9.59 -19.50 -6.75
CA GLY A 22 -8.46 -19.34 -5.82
C GLY A 22 -7.18 -18.92 -6.53
N ALA A 23 -6.89 -19.49 -7.71
CA ALA A 23 -5.75 -19.10 -8.53
C ALA A 23 -5.86 -17.66 -9.04
N PHE A 24 -7.07 -17.25 -9.42
CA PHE A 24 -7.35 -15.87 -9.82
C PHE A 24 -7.10 -14.88 -8.68
N VAL A 25 -7.63 -15.15 -7.47
CA VAL A 25 -7.42 -14.32 -6.28
C VAL A 25 -5.93 -14.25 -5.91
N ALA A 26 -5.24 -15.40 -5.88
CA ALA A 26 -3.80 -15.45 -5.61
C ALA A 26 -3.01 -14.62 -6.63
N ARG A 27 -3.30 -14.79 -7.93
CA ARG A 27 -2.68 -14.00 -9.00
C ARG A 27 -2.95 -12.50 -8.83
N ARG A 28 -4.16 -12.11 -8.42
CA ARG A 28 -4.53 -10.69 -8.22
C ARG A 28 -3.75 -10.03 -7.09
N LEU A 29 -3.41 -10.79 -6.04
CA LEU A 29 -2.57 -10.30 -4.94
C LEU A 29 -1.08 -10.22 -5.34
N LEU A 30 -0.57 -11.26 -6.01
CA LEU A 30 0.85 -11.33 -6.41
C LEU A 30 1.19 -10.42 -7.59
N PHE A 31 0.23 -10.23 -8.49
CA PHE A 31 0.39 -9.46 -9.73
C PHE A 31 -0.82 -8.54 -9.90
N PRO A 32 -0.99 -7.54 -9.02
CA PRO A 32 -2.11 -6.62 -9.14
C PRO A 32 -1.98 -5.78 -10.40
N THR A 33 -3.10 -5.56 -11.09
CA THR A 33 -3.19 -4.51 -12.10
C THR A 33 -2.83 -3.17 -11.46
N PRO A 34 -2.09 -2.30 -12.16
CA PRO A 34 -1.91 -0.92 -11.74
C PRO A 34 -3.27 -0.26 -11.47
N TYR A 35 -3.31 0.58 -10.44
CA TYR A 35 -4.48 1.41 -10.18
C TYR A 35 -4.61 2.48 -11.27
N THR A 36 -5.78 2.54 -11.88
CA THR A 36 -6.18 3.64 -12.76
C THR A 36 -7.60 4.04 -12.39
N ALA A 37 -7.85 5.35 -12.34
CA ALA A 37 -9.17 5.89 -12.08
C ALA A 37 -9.39 7.10 -12.98
N THR A 38 -10.65 7.34 -13.33
CA THR A 38 -11.08 8.53 -14.07
C THR A 38 -12.15 9.27 -13.29
N ALA A 39 -12.27 10.56 -13.58
CA ALA A 39 -13.33 11.40 -13.07
C ALA A 39 -13.94 12.20 -14.22
N THR A 40 -15.27 12.24 -14.28
CA THR A 40 -15.98 13.04 -15.28
C THR A 40 -16.47 14.32 -14.64
N VAL A 41 -15.96 15.46 -15.12
CA VAL A 41 -16.36 16.80 -14.69
C VAL A 41 -17.62 17.21 -15.43
N ARG A 42 -18.71 17.42 -14.66
CA ARG A 42 -20.03 17.82 -15.18
C ARG A 42 -20.24 19.32 -15.17
N SER A 43 -19.77 19.98 -14.12
CA SER A 43 -19.76 21.43 -13.98
C SER A 43 -18.58 21.86 -13.11
N ALA A 44 -18.12 23.11 -13.27
CA ALA A 44 -17.01 23.64 -12.49
C ALA A 44 -17.13 25.17 -12.34
N THR A 45 -16.55 25.66 -11.26
CA THR A 45 -16.26 27.07 -10.97
C THR A 45 -14.77 27.19 -10.65
N ASP A 46 -14.29 28.39 -10.31
CA ASP A 46 -12.89 28.60 -9.96
C ASP A 46 -12.46 27.88 -8.66
N THR A 47 -13.42 27.52 -7.80
CA THR A 47 -13.15 26.94 -6.47
C THR A 47 -13.86 25.62 -6.20
N GLN A 48 -14.77 25.19 -7.08
CA GLN A 48 -15.54 23.95 -6.92
C GLN A 48 -15.71 23.21 -8.23
N VAL A 49 -15.76 21.88 -8.15
CA VAL A 49 -16.03 20.98 -9.27
C VAL A 49 -17.15 20.01 -8.90
N GLU A 50 -18.04 19.74 -9.84
CA GLU A 50 -19.04 18.68 -9.73
C GLU A 50 -18.63 17.51 -10.63
N LEU A 51 -18.42 16.35 -10.01
CA LEU A 51 -17.98 15.14 -10.67
C LEU A 51 -19.12 14.13 -10.72
N THR A 52 -19.14 13.27 -11.75
CA THR A 52 -19.93 12.04 -11.69
C THR A 52 -19.48 11.23 -10.48
N ALA A 53 -20.44 10.80 -9.66
CA ALA A 53 -20.14 10.07 -8.45
C ALA A 53 -19.72 8.63 -8.76
N THR A 54 -18.50 8.30 -8.35
CA THR A 54 -17.89 6.97 -8.45
C THR A 54 -17.39 6.55 -7.07
N ARG A 55 -16.84 5.34 -6.95
CA ARG A 55 -16.18 4.91 -5.71
C ARG A 55 -15.08 5.90 -5.32
N ASP A 56 -14.21 6.27 -6.27
CA ASP A 56 -13.03 7.10 -6.02
C ASP A 56 -13.38 8.58 -5.77
N THR A 57 -14.27 9.16 -6.58
CA THR A 57 -14.61 10.59 -6.46
C THR A 57 -15.39 10.91 -5.18
N ARG A 58 -16.01 9.91 -4.55
CA ARG A 58 -16.67 10.02 -3.25
C ARG A 58 -15.70 9.93 -2.06
N LEU A 59 -14.48 9.45 -2.24
CA LEU A 59 -13.54 9.29 -1.14
C LEU A 59 -13.18 10.65 -0.53
N PRO A 60 -13.26 10.81 0.81
CA PRO A 60 -12.83 12.05 1.44
C PRO A 60 -11.33 12.28 1.23
N GLY A 61 -10.90 13.53 1.44
CA GLY A 61 -9.49 13.88 1.37
C GLY A 61 -9.06 14.61 0.09
N THR A 62 -7.77 14.54 -0.23
CA THR A 62 -7.14 15.26 -1.34
C THR A 62 -6.66 14.34 -2.46
N TYR A 63 -6.89 14.77 -3.69
CA TYR A 63 -6.57 14.06 -4.94
C TYR A 63 -6.23 15.08 -6.02
N ASP A 64 -5.80 14.62 -7.20
CA ASP A 64 -5.58 15.47 -8.36
C ASP A 64 -6.37 15.00 -9.58
N LEU A 65 -6.86 15.96 -10.36
CA LEU A 65 -7.30 15.75 -11.74
C LEU A 65 -6.14 16.02 -12.67
N GLN A 66 -5.89 15.11 -13.62
CA GLN A 66 -4.87 15.29 -14.65
C GLN A 66 -5.44 15.17 -16.07
N ARG A 67 -5.08 16.11 -16.94
CA ARG A 67 -5.42 16.09 -18.37
C ARG A 67 -4.46 16.99 -19.16
N GLU A 68 -3.88 16.46 -20.23
CA GLU A 68 -3.04 17.25 -21.17
C GLU A 68 -1.96 18.09 -20.49
N GLY A 69 -1.27 17.53 -19.49
CA GLY A 69 -0.23 18.23 -18.72
C GLY A 69 -0.75 19.22 -17.67
N THR A 70 -2.06 19.43 -17.58
CA THR A 70 -2.69 20.22 -16.52
C THR A 70 -2.98 19.32 -15.31
N ARG A 71 -2.61 19.81 -14.11
CA ARG A 71 -2.92 19.17 -12.83
C ARG A 71 -3.69 20.13 -11.94
N VAL A 72 -4.87 19.72 -11.48
CA VAL A 72 -5.69 20.53 -10.55
C VAL A 72 -5.96 19.73 -9.29
N ARG A 73 -5.62 20.31 -8.13
CA ARG A 73 -5.88 19.67 -6.84
C ARG A 73 -7.37 19.75 -6.51
N VAL A 74 -7.91 18.59 -6.16
CA VAL A 74 -9.26 18.38 -5.65
C VAL A 74 -9.18 18.11 -4.15
N GLY A 75 -9.91 18.89 -3.36
CA GLY A 75 -9.94 18.82 -1.91
C GLY A 75 -11.24 18.23 -1.38
N ALA A 76 -11.76 18.84 -0.30
CA ALA A 76 -12.89 18.36 0.47
C ALA A 76 -14.16 18.10 -0.36
N VAL A 77 -14.92 17.10 0.08
CA VAL A 77 -16.30 16.86 -0.38
C VAL A 77 -17.20 17.91 0.25
N LEU A 78 -17.92 18.65 -0.59
CA LEU A 78 -18.82 19.73 -0.17
C LEU A 78 -20.28 19.26 -0.15
N ASP A 79 -20.65 18.43 -1.11
CA ASP A 79 -22.00 17.90 -1.26
C ASP A 79 -21.95 16.58 -2.02
N THR A 80 -22.93 15.71 -1.79
CA THR A 80 -22.97 14.37 -2.39
C THR A 80 -24.42 13.97 -2.69
N SER A 81 -24.70 13.63 -3.95
CA SER A 81 -25.95 13.02 -4.38
C SER A 81 -25.76 11.54 -4.74
N SER A 82 -26.78 10.91 -5.32
CA SER A 82 -26.70 9.55 -5.86
C SER A 82 -25.81 9.47 -7.12
N ASP A 83 -25.74 10.54 -7.92
CA ASP A 83 -25.11 10.57 -9.24
C ASP A 83 -23.95 11.56 -9.37
N THR A 84 -23.81 12.50 -8.43
CA THR A 84 -22.76 13.53 -8.43
C THR A 84 -22.11 13.71 -7.06
N VAL A 85 -20.90 14.26 -7.08
CA VAL A 85 -20.17 14.69 -5.90
C VAL A 85 -19.54 16.05 -6.18
N ARG A 86 -19.83 17.02 -5.32
CA ARG A 86 -19.26 18.37 -5.42
C ARG A 86 -18.07 18.49 -4.49
N ARG A 87 -16.96 19.01 -4.99
CA ARG A 87 -15.69 19.11 -4.26
C ARG A 87 -15.02 20.45 -4.45
N SER A 88 -14.19 20.87 -3.50
CA SER A 88 -13.34 22.05 -3.67
C SER A 88 -12.21 21.78 -4.66
N VAL A 89 -11.79 22.78 -5.43
CA VAL A 89 -10.60 22.74 -6.29
C VAL A 89 -9.73 23.98 -6.09
N THR A 90 -8.47 23.88 -6.49
CA THR A 90 -7.47 24.96 -6.37
C THR A 90 -7.33 25.83 -7.62
N GLY A 91 -8.07 25.54 -8.67
CA GLY A 91 -8.00 26.26 -9.93
C GLY A 91 -9.06 25.79 -10.93
N PRO A 92 -9.12 26.42 -12.12
CA PRO A 92 -10.14 26.15 -13.11
C PRO A 92 -10.03 24.72 -13.65
N VAL A 93 -11.18 24.05 -13.79
CA VAL A 93 -11.29 22.70 -14.34
C VAL A 93 -12.27 22.72 -15.51
N ALA A 94 -11.81 22.36 -16.70
CA ALA A 94 -12.69 22.25 -17.85
C ALA A 94 -13.52 20.94 -17.83
N LEU A 95 -14.69 20.97 -18.46
CA LEU A 95 -15.63 19.84 -18.49
C LEU A 95 -15.03 18.61 -19.20
N GLY A 96 -15.62 17.44 -18.95
CA GLY A 96 -15.27 16.18 -19.61
C GLY A 96 -14.49 15.22 -18.72
N GLU A 97 -13.88 14.21 -19.33
CA GLU A 97 -13.12 13.18 -18.62
C GLU A 97 -11.71 13.67 -18.25
N TRP A 98 -11.26 13.28 -17.05
CA TRP A 98 -9.94 13.52 -16.49
C TRP A 98 -9.41 12.23 -15.87
N THR A 99 -8.10 12.08 -15.80
CA THR A 99 -7.48 11.07 -14.94
C THR A 99 -7.62 11.49 -13.48
N TRP A 100 -8.07 10.57 -12.63
CA TRP A 100 -8.12 10.75 -11.19
C TRP A 100 -6.83 10.17 -10.59
N ASP A 101 -6.04 11.02 -9.95
CA ASP A 101 -4.74 10.65 -9.40
C ASP A 101 -4.71 10.78 -7.88
N ALA A 102 -4.37 9.68 -7.22
CA ALA A 102 -4.22 9.61 -5.77
C ALA A 102 -2.77 9.78 -5.29
N LEU A 103 -1.78 9.74 -6.19
CA LEU A 103 -0.37 9.70 -5.79
C LEU A 103 0.31 11.06 -5.67
N ARG A 104 -0.31 12.12 -6.23
CA ARG A 104 0.06 13.54 -6.12
C ARG A 104 1.37 13.95 -6.79
N TYR A 105 2.43 13.17 -6.63
CA TYR A 105 3.78 13.43 -7.14
C TYR A 105 4.22 12.29 -8.05
N ASP A 106 4.95 12.59 -9.12
CA ASP A 106 5.44 11.59 -10.06
C ASP A 106 6.84 11.14 -9.67
N GLU A 107 7.67 12.08 -9.22
CA GLU A 107 9.06 11.85 -8.82
C GLU A 107 9.47 12.69 -7.59
N PRO A 108 10.59 12.34 -6.90
CA PRO A 108 11.05 13.07 -5.72
C PRO A 108 11.30 14.57 -5.92
N SER A 109 11.63 15.00 -7.13
CA SER A 109 11.82 16.40 -7.55
C SER A 109 10.53 17.22 -7.52
N ASP A 110 9.37 16.58 -7.68
CA ASP A 110 8.06 17.25 -7.62
C ASP A 110 7.66 17.61 -6.18
N VAL A 111 8.26 16.94 -5.20
CA VAL A 111 7.93 17.14 -3.79
C VAL A 111 8.51 18.50 -3.36
N PRO A 112 7.74 19.37 -2.68
CA PRO A 112 8.26 20.63 -2.18
C PRO A 112 9.43 20.50 -1.19
N GLY A 113 10.28 21.53 -1.13
CA GLY A 113 11.45 21.61 -0.27
C GLY A 113 12.74 21.13 -0.94
N VAL A 114 13.89 21.43 -0.32
CA VAL A 114 15.22 21.03 -0.81
C VAL A 114 15.71 19.84 -0.01
N GLU A 115 16.13 18.78 -0.69
CA GLU A 115 16.77 17.65 -0.03
C GLU A 115 18.18 18.05 0.44
N PRO A 116 18.55 17.79 1.70
CA PRO A 116 19.86 18.18 2.20
C PRO A 116 20.96 17.36 1.51
N GLU A 117 22.08 18.02 1.18
CA GLU A 117 23.24 17.33 0.59
C GLU A 117 23.84 16.26 1.52
N THR A 118 23.78 16.52 2.83
CA THR A 118 24.17 15.58 3.89
C THR A 118 23.15 15.61 5.02
N ALA A 119 22.85 14.45 5.60
CA ALA A 119 21.90 14.34 6.70
C ALA A 119 22.34 13.30 7.71
N THR A 120 22.02 13.54 8.98
CA THR A 120 22.19 12.55 10.06
C THR A 120 21.23 11.38 9.88
N THR A 121 20.05 11.63 9.32
CA THR A 121 19.00 10.63 9.10
C THR A 121 18.83 10.36 7.62
N HIS A 122 18.76 9.08 7.27
CA HIS A 122 18.45 8.59 5.93
C HIS A 122 17.20 7.72 5.96
N VAL A 123 16.31 7.88 4.99
CA VAL A 123 15.03 7.16 4.93
C VAL A 123 14.98 6.30 3.68
N VAL A 124 14.76 4.99 3.87
CA VAL A 124 14.61 4.03 2.78
C VAL A 124 13.13 3.78 2.57
N HIS A 125 12.61 4.22 1.42
CA HIS A 125 11.21 4.08 1.05
C HIS A 125 11.00 2.85 0.17
N VAL A 126 10.00 2.03 0.50
CA VAL A 126 9.72 0.77 -0.21
C VAL A 126 8.25 0.71 -0.60
N HIS A 127 7.97 0.69 -1.89
CA HIS A 127 6.62 0.62 -2.41
C HIS A 127 6.00 -0.78 -2.24
N GLY A 128 4.67 -0.87 -2.37
CA GLY A 128 3.92 -2.12 -2.37
C GLY A 128 3.79 -2.75 -3.77
N GLN A 129 2.86 -3.69 -3.91
CA GLN A 129 2.73 -4.48 -5.15
C GLN A 129 2.22 -3.70 -6.37
N SER A 130 1.24 -2.80 -6.16
CA SER A 130 0.38 -2.27 -7.24
C SER A 130 0.80 -0.93 -7.83
N LEU A 131 1.24 0.01 -6.99
CA LEU A 131 1.42 1.42 -7.38
C LEU A 131 2.86 1.78 -7.79
N GLY A 132 3.82 0.89 -7.58
CA GLY A 132 5.22 1.12 -7.93
C GLY A 132 5.89 2.26 -7.13
N PRO A 133 7.08 2.71 -7.53
CA PRO A 133 7.88 3.72 -6.82
C PRO A 133 7.12 5.03 -6.55
N ARG A 134 6.24 5.43 -7.46
CA ARG A 134 5.42 6.65 -7.33
C ARG A 134 4.60 6.68 -6.03
N GLN A 135 4.22 5.52 -5.49
CA GLN A 135 3.43 5.40 -4.26
C GLN A 135 4.05 6.09 -3.04
N VAL A 136 5.37 6.02 -2.92
CA VAL A 136 6.09 6.42 -1.70
C VAL A 136 6.58 7.85 -1.77
N VAL A 137 6.51 8.50 -2.94
CA VAL A 137 6.99 9.87 -3.16
C VAL A 137 6.31 10.87 -2.22
N ARG A 138 5.02 10.70 -1.95
CA ARG A 138 4.27 11.52 -0.95
C ARG A 138 4.81 11.44 0.47
N GLY A 139 5.56 10.38 0.82
CA GLY A 139 6.22 10.27 2.10
C GLY A 139 7.52 11.07 2.22
N ILE A 140 8.12 11.48 1.11
CA ILE A 140 9.42 12.19 1.12
C ILE A 140 9.31 13.57 1.78
N GLY A 141 8.19 14.27 1.56
CA GLY A 141 8.03 15.66 1.99
C GLY A 141 8.19 15.86 3.50
N VAL A 142 7.59 14.97 4.31
CA VAL A 142 7.69 15.06 5.77
C VAL A 142 9.11 14.82 6.26
N TRP A 143 9.82 13.83 5.72
CA TRP A 143 11.20 13.54 6.11
C TRP A 143 12.19 14.62 5.66
N ARG A 144 11.96 15.17 4.47
CA ARG A 144 12.72 16.33 3.98
C ARG A 144 12.55 17.54 4.90
N SER A 145 11.33 17.79 5.39
CA SER A 145 11.07 18.87 6.35
C SER A 145 11.79 18.69 7.69
N LEU A 146 12.18 17.45 8.01
CA LEU A 146 12.96 17.07 9.19
C LEU A 146 14.48 17.02 8.91
N GLY A 147 14.92 17.47 7.74
CA GLY A 147 16.33 17.46 7.36
C GLY A 147 16.90 16.07 7.07
N ALA A 148 16.06 15.09 6.71
CA ALA A 148 16.51 13.76 6.30
C ALA A 148 16.69 13.66 4.78
N THR A 149 17.59 12.77 4.37
CA THR A 149 17.70 12.31 2.97
C THR A 149 16.80 11.10 2.74
N SER A 150 16.40 10.85 1.49
CA SER A 150 15.50 9.75 1.11
C SER A 150 16.05 8.98 -0.09
N GLU A 151 15.93 7.65 -0.06
CA GLU A 151 16.12 6.79 -1.23
C GLU A 151 14.91 5.89 -1.43
N ILE A 152 14.53 5.63 -2.69
CA ILE A 152 13.44 4.70 -3.03
C ILE A 152 14.06 3.38 -3.50
N VAL A 153 13.70 2.28 -2.86
CA VAL A 153 14.02 0.94 -3.35
C VAL A 153 12.94 0.50 -4.32
N ASP A 154 13.25 0.57 -5.61
CA ASP A 154 12.41 0.03 -6.66
C ASP A 154 12.55 -1.50 -6.71
N THR A 155 11.41 -2.19 -6.69
CA THR A 155 11.31 -3.65 -6.77
C THR A 155 10.49 -4.10 -7.98
N THR A 156 10.07 -3.19 -8.87
CA THR A 156 9.18 -3.50 -9.99
C THR A 156 9.77 -4.49 -10.99
N ASP A 157 11.10 -4.61 -11.04
CA ASP A 157 11.84 -5.58 -11.85
C ASP A 157 11.92 -6.98 -11.23
N LEU A 158 11.59 -7.13 -9.94
CA LEU A 158 11.58 -8.43 -9.26
C LEU A 158 10.33 -9.25 -9.65
N PRO A 159 10.46 -10.58 -9.80
CA PRO A 159 9.33 -11.45 -10.17
C PRO A 159 8.09 -11.29 -9.29
N LEU A 160 8.27 -11.13 -7.98
CA LEU A 160 7.18 -10.92 -7.01
C LEU A 160 7.22 -9.54 -6.37
N ARG A 161 7.93 -8.59 -7.00
CA ARG A 161 8.09 -7.21 -6.51
C ARG A 161 8.51 -7.17 -5.04
N SER A 162 7.83 -6.38 -4.21
CA SER A 162 8.12 -6.27 -2.77
C SER A 162 7.83 -7.53 -1.95
N LEU A 163 7.16 -8.54 -2.53
CA LEU A 163 6.95 -9.87 -1.92
C LEU A 163 8.07 -10.85 -2.31
N ASP A 164 8.95 -10.45 -3.24
CA ASP A 164 10.12 -11.25 -3.60
C ASP A 164 11.11 -11.25 -2.43
N PRO A 165 11.74 -12.39 -2.10
CA PRO A 165 12.78 -12.43 -1.07
C PRO A 165 13.92 -11.42 -1.33
N GLN A 166 14.25 -11.16 -2.60
CA GLN A 166 15.26 -10.17 -2.98
C GLN A 166 14.87 -8.74 -2.63
N ALA A 167 13.58 -8.43 -2.43
CA ALA A 167 13.16 -7.10 -1.98
C ALA A 167 13.76 -6.78 -0.60
N ALA A 168 13.66 -7.72 0.35
CA ALA A 168 14.27 -7.55 1.66
C ALA A 168 15.80 -7.48 1.58
N ASP A 169 16.43 -8.25 0.66
CA ASP A 169 17.88 -8.16 0.43
C ASP A 169 18.30 -6.77 -0.08
N ARG A 170 17.53 -6.16 -0.98
CA ARG A 170 17.77 -4.79 -1.46
C ARG A 170 17.61 -3.77 -0.35
N VAL A 171 16.60 -3.91 0.51
CA VAL A 171 16.43 -3.03 1.68
C VAL A 171 17.60 -3.17 2.66
N VAL A 172 18.09 -4.39 2.92
CA VAL A 172 19.28 -4.60 3.74
C VAL A 172 20.52 -3.95 3.11
N ALA A 173 20.68 -4.05 1.79
CA ALA A 173 21.79 -3.41 1.07
C ALA A 173 21.71 -1.88 1.14
N ALA A 174 20.52 -1.31 0.96
CA ALA A 174 20.22 0.11 1.12
C ALA A 174 20.61 0.63 2.52
N VAL A 175 20.18 -0.06 3.58
CA VAL A 175 20.56 0.29 4.97
C VAL A 175 22.08 0.30 5.15
N ARG A 176 22.77 -0.74 4.68
CA ARG A 176 24.24 -0.84 4.79
C ARG A 176 24.94 0.27 4.00
N ALA A 177 24.45 0.59 2.80
CA ALA A 177 24.98 1.66 1.98
C ALA A 177 24.78 3.03 2.62
N ALA A 178 23.61 3.30 3.20
CA ALA A 178 23.34 4.53 3.94
C ALA A 178 24.28 4.71 5.14
N ARG A 179 24.48 3.64 5.93
CA ARG A 179 25.46 3.66 7.04
C ARG A 179 26.90 3.86 6.55
N ALA A 180 27.29 3.22 5.44
CA ALA A 180 28.62 3.42 4.84
C ALA A 180 28.84 4.86 4.32
N ARG A 181 27.77 5.56 3.93
CA ARG A 181 27.78 6.99 3.58
C ARG A 181 27.79 7.92 4.79
N GLY A 182 27.76 7.39 6.02
CA GLY A 182 27.82 8.16 7.26
C GLY A 182 26.46 8.51 7.87
N ALA A 183 25.36 7.90 7.43
CA ALA A 183 24.07 8.07 8.09
C ALA A 183 24.15 7.56 9.54
N GLN A 184 23.79 8.42 10.50
CA GLN A 184 23.74 8.10 11.93
C GLN A 184 22.41 7.45 12.33
N ARG A 185 21.35 7.70 11.54
CA ARG A 185 20.05 7.04 11.66
C ARG A 185 19.57 6.59 10.28
N VAL A 186 19.03 5.38 10.20
CA VAL A 186 18.37 4.83 9.03
C VAL A 186 16.96 4.40 9.43
N VAL A 187 15.96 5.01 8.79
CA VAL A 187 14.54 4.68 8.99
C VAL A 187 14.04 3.96 7.75
N LEU A 188 13.30 2.88 7.95
CA LEU A 188 12.59 2.20 6.87
C LEU A 188 11.15 2.69 6.82
N GLN A 189 10.67 3.08 5.64
CA GLN A 189 9.27 3.41 5.43
C GLN A 189 8.70 2.59 4.28
N GLY A 190 7.82 1.64 4.60
CA GLY A 190 7.25 0.72 3.63
C GLY A 190 5.73 0.87 3.50
N TRP A 191 5.22 0.71 2.29
CA TRP A 191 3.79 0.63 2.00
C TRP A 191 3.38 -0.81 1.69
N SER A 192 2.31 -1.32 2.31
CA SER A 192 1.75 -2.64 2.01
C SER A 192 2.81 -3.75 2.04
N ALA A 193 3.02 -4.50 0.96
CA ALA A 193 4.09 -5.48 0.84
C ALA A 193 5.51 -4.90 1.02
N GLY A 194 5.73 -3.63 0.71
CA GLY A 194 6.98 -2.94 1.03
C GLY A 194 7.20 -2.82 2.54
N ALA A 195 6.14 -2.62 3.33
CA ALA A 195 6.22 -2.64 4.79
C ALA A 195 6.63 -4.03 5.31
N LEU A 196 6.08 -5.09 4.71
CA LEU A 196 6.49 -6.48 5.01
C LEU A 196 7.98 -6.68 4.73
N ALA A 197 8.47 -6.27 3.55
CA ALA A 197 9.89 -6.34 3.20
C ALA A 197 10.76 -5.54 4.18
N CYS A 198 10.33 -4.35 4.60
CA CYS A 198 11.00 -3.57 5.62
C CYS A 198 11.06 -4.29 6.97
N SER A 199 9.98 -4.95 7.41
CA SER A 199 9.99 -5.73 8.66
C SER A 199 11.00 -6.89 8.60
N ILE A 200 11.08 -7.57 7.45
CA ILE A 200 12.04 -8.66 7.23
C ILE A 200 13.47 -8.12 7.25
N ALA A 201 13.72 -6.96 6.63
CA ALA A 201 15.02 -6.31 6.66
C ALA A 201 15.41 -5.85 8.07
N ALA A 202 14.49 -5.24 8.82
CA ALA A 202 14.69 -4.79 10.20
C ALA A 202 14.95 -5.94 11.20
N ALA A 203 14.58 -7.17 10.85
CA ALA A 203 14.95 -8.37 11.60
C ALA A 203 16.38 -8.89 11.26
N ARG A 204 16.99 -8.40 10.17
CA ARG A 204 18.28 -8.86 9.64
C ARG A 204 19.43 -7.86 9.78
N VAL A 205 19.11 -6.57 9.87
CA VAL A 205 20.08 -5.47 10.03
C VAL A 205 19.50 -4.44 11.00
N PRO A 206 20.30 -3.87 11.92
CA PRO A 206 19.82 -2.81 12.80
C PRO A 206 19.41 -1.58 12.01
N VAL A 207 18.24 -1.05 12.36
CA VAL A 207 17.66 0.20 11.85
C VAL A 207 17.07 0.96 13.04
N ASP A 208 16.93 2.27 12.91
CA ASP A 208 16.57 3.15 14.02
C ASP A 208 15.06 3.36 14.13
N GLY A 209 14.32 3.11 13.05
CA GLY A 209 12.87 3.18 13.04
C GLY A 209 12.25 2.44 11.85
N LEU A 210 11.02 1.97 12.03
CA LEU A 210 10.21 1.32 11.01
C LEU A 210 8.83 1.98 10.94
N VAL A 211 8.45 2.46 9.76
CA VAL A 211 7.12 3.01 9.49
C VAL A 211 6.42 2.11 8.48
N GLY A 212 5.35 1.45 8.89
CA GLY A 212 4.51 0.63 8.03
C GLY A 212 3.20 1.35 7.68
N ILE A 213 2.98 1.62 6.41
CA ILE A 213 1.73 2.24 5.90
C ILE A 213 0.86 1.18 5.23
N SER A 214 -0.38 1.03 5.72
CA SER A 214 -1.27 -0.10 5.40
C SER A 214 -0.51 -1.42 5.37
N PRO A 215 0.24 -1.76 6.45
CA PRO A 215 1.28 -2.76 6.38
C PRO A 215 0.71 -4.13 6.03
N LEU A 216 1.28 -4.81 5.03
CA LEU A 216 0.91 -6.20 4.78
C LEU A 216 1.50 -7.06 5.91
N LEU A 217 0.64 -7.58 6.79
CA LEU A 217 1.09 -8.31 7.97
C LEU A 217 1.21 -9.81 7.71
N ASP A 218 0.31 -10.34 6.90
CA ASP A 218 0.27 -11.74 6.54
C ASP A 218 -0.45 -11.92 5.20
N VAL A 219 0.22 -12.55 4.23
CA VAL A 219 -0.33 -12.76 2.87
C VAL A 219 -1.58 -13.61 2.92
N THR A 220 -1.65 -14.62 3.79
CA THR A 220 -2.86 -15.46 3.92
C THR A 220 -4.05 -14.62 4.40
N SER A 221 -3.82 -13.73 5.35
CA SER A 221 -4.83 -12.82 5.89
C SER A 221 -5.26 -11.78 4.86
N ALA A 222 -4.32 -11.26 4.06
CA ALA A 222 -4.64 -10.39 2.93
C ALA A 222 -5.46 -11.07 1.83
N LEU A 223 -5.18 -12.35 1.52
CA LEU A 223 -6.01 -13.13 0.59
C LEU A 223 -7.42 -13.32 1.12
N ARG A 224 -7.58 -13.53 2.44
CA ARG A 224 -8.90 -13.59 3.07
C ARG A 224 -9.62 -12.23 3.01
N GLY A 225 -8.92 -11.13 3.28
CA GLY A 225 -9.44 -9.77 3.14
C GLY A 225 -9.91 -9.46 1.71
N ALA A 226 -9.08 -9.77 0.71
CA ALA A 226 -9.43 -9.61 -0.70
C ALA A 226 -10.69 -10.41 -1.10
N VAL A 227 -10.85 -11.62 -0.57
CA VAL A 227 -12.03 -12.47 -0.81
C VAL A 227 -13.29 -11.88 -0.19
N LEU A 228 -13.21 -11.41 1.06
CA LEU A 228 -14.33 -10.74 1.73
C LEU A 228 -14.72 -9.45 1.02
N GLY A 229 -13.75 -8.62 0.64
CA GLY A 229 -13.98 -7.37 -0.10
C GLY A 229 -14.57 -7.58 -1.50
N ALA A 230 -14.34 -8.74 -2.11
CA ALA A 230 -14.94 -9.13 -3.39
C ALA A 230 -16.29 -9.88 -3.22
N HIS A 231 -16.80 -10.00 -2.00
CA HIS A 231 -18.01 -10.78 -1.66
C HIS A 231 -17.93 -12.25 -2.12
N LEU A 232 -16.73 -12.83 -2.10
CA LEU A 232 -16.50 -14.23 -2.46
C LEU A 232 -16.56 -15.14 -1.21
N PRO A 233 -16.90 -16.43 -1.37
CA PRO A 233 -16.93 -17.37 -0.24
C PRO A 233 -15.56 -17.55 0.44
N ALA A 234 -15.53 -17.63 1.77
CA ALA A 234 -14.29 -17.70 2.56
C ALA A 234 -13.34 -18.84 2.16
N PHE A 235 -13.87 -19.98 1.69
CA PHE A 235 -13.04 -21.11 1.24
C PHE A 235 -12.12 -20.75 0.06
N VAL A 236 -12.48 -19.75 -0.75
CA VAL A 236 -11.67 -19.24 -1.86
C VAL A 236 -10.35 -18.67 -1.32
N GLY A 237 -10.41 -17.95 -0.20
CA GLY A 237 -9.22 -17.36 0.43
C GLY A 237 -8.26 -18.45 0.93
N THR A 238 -8.79 -19.51 1.52
CA THR A 238 -8.00 -20.68 1.94
C THR A 238 -7.29 -21.34 0.76
N VAL A 239 -8.00 -21.52 -0.37
CA VAL A 239 -7.42 -22.12 -1.58
C VAL A 239 -6.38 -21.18 -2.21
N ALA A 240 -6.67 -19.88 -2.30
CA ALA A 240 -5.72 -18.88 -2.79
C ALA A 240 -4.44 -18.85 -1.94
N ALA A 241 -4.57 -18.96 -0.62
CA ALA A 241 -3.43 -19.03 0.29
C ALA A 241 -2.60 -20.28 0.04
N ARG A 242 -3.23 -21.45 -0.06
CA ARG A 242 -2.54 -22.71 -0.40
C ARG A 242 -1.83 -22.64 -1.74
N ILE A 243 -2.45 -22.03 -2.75
CA ILE A 243 -1.83 -21.80 -4.05
C ILE A 243 -0.55 -20.96 -3.89
N THR A 244 -0.64 -19.86 -3.15
CA THR A 244 0.47 -18.91 -2.98
C THR A 244 1.66 -19.49 -2.21
N THR A 245 1.40 -20.34 -1.22
CA THR A 245 2.45 -20.84 -0.30
C THR A 245 2.97 -22.23 -0.64
N THR A 246 2.40 -22.92 -1.64
CA THR A 246 2.77 -24.31 -1.98
C THR A 246 3.55 -24.38 -3.30
N PRO A 247 4.75 -25.00 -3.36
CA PRO A 247 5.61 -24.96 -4.54
C PRO A 247 4.91 -25.35 -5.85
N VAL A 248 4.22 -26.49 -5.87
CA VAL A 248 3.56 -27.00 -7.08
C VAL A 248 2.36 -26.14 -7.49
N LEU A 249 1.63 -25.58 -6.52
CA LEU A 249 0.42 -24.81 -6.78
C LEU A 249 0.71 -23.35 -7.13
N SER A 250 1.83 -22.78 -6.69
CA SER A 250 2.21 -21.38 -6.93
C SER A 250 2.20 -20.98 -8.41
N ARG A 251 2.51 -21.94 -9.29
CA ARG A 251 2.45 -21.78 -10.74
C ARG A 251 1.05 -21.48 -11.26
N LEU A 252 0.00 -21.92 -10.57
CA LEU A 252 -1.40 -21.58 -10.92
C LEU A 252 -1.69 -20.08 -10.72
N ALA A 253 -1.02 -19.43 -9.76
CA ALA A 253 -1.08 -17.98 -9.59
C ALA A 253 -0.14 -17.22 -10.54
N GLY A 254 0.70 -17.94 -11.30
CA GLY A 254 1.74 -17.37 -12.16
C GLY A 254 3.07 -17.10 -11.44
N ALA A 255 3.24 -17.53 -10.20
CA ALA A 255 4.51 -17.44 -9.48
C ALA A 255 5.40 -18.65 -9.82
N ALA A 256 6.68 -18.40 -10.08
CA ALA A 256 7.63 -19.47 -10.40
C ALA A 256 8.00 -20.32 -9.17
N GLN A 257 7.93 -19.72 -7.99
CA GLN A 257 8.23 -20.28 -6.69
C GLN A 257 7.19 -19.80 -5.66
N PRO A 258 6.95 -20.53 -4.56
CA PRO A 258 6.05 -20.09 -3.51
C PRO A 258 6.67 -18.91 -2.73
N LEU A 259 5.84 -18.15 -2.03
CA LEU A 259 6.33 -17.09 -1.15
C LEU A 259 7.18 -17.69 -0.01
N ALA A 260 8.43 -17.22 0.10
CA ALA A 260 9.37 -17.70 1.12
C ALA A 260 9.07 -17.13 2.52
N THR A 261 8.64 -15.88 2.59
CA THR A 261 8.21 -15.25 3.85
C THR A 261 7.01 -14.37 3.55
N ALA A 262 5.88 -14.72 4.17
CA ALA A 262 4.58 -14.11 3.91
C ALA A 262 4.04 -13.36 5.13
N THR A 263 4.82 -13.25 6.21
CA THR A 263 4.34 -12.76 7.50
C THR A 263 5.35 -11.77 8.11
N TRP A 264 4.81 -10.74 8.74
CA TRP A 264 5.53 -9.67 9.42
C TRP A 264 6.53 -10.22 10.44
N GLN A 265 7.75 -9.68 10.45
CA GLN A 265 8.81 -10.11 11.36
C GLN A 265 8.90 -9.17 12.57
N SER A 266 9.11 -9.74 13.76
CA SER A 266 9.32 -8.94 14.97
C SER A 266 10.78 -8.53 15.08
N SER A 267 10.99 -7.28 15.47
CA SER A 267 12.29 -6.66 15.68
C SER A 267 12.20 -5.71 16.88
N PRO A 268 13.27 -5.46 17.65
CA PRO A 268 13.29 -4.44 18.70
C PRO A 268 13.22 -3.00 18.17
N THR A 269 13.15 -2.82 16.85
CA THR A 269 13.09 -1.51 16.19
C THR A 269 11.84 -0.74 16.60
N PRO A 270 11.96 0.54 17.03
CA PRO A 270 10.81 1.43 17.22
C PRO A 270 9.94 1.46 15.97
N THR A 271 8.65 1.12 16.11
CA THR A 271 7.76 0.91 14.96
C THR A 271 6.52 1.80 15.06
N LEU A 272 6.14 2.43 13.94
CA LEU A 272 4.87 3.10 13.74
C LEU A 272 4.08 2.37 12.64
N LEU A 273 2.85 1.97 12.95
CA LEU A 273 1.90 1.41 11.99
C LEU A 273 0.78 2.41 11.72
N VAL A 274 0.69 2.86 10.46
CA VAL A 274 -0.38 3.73 9.98
C VAL A 274 -1.33 2.88 9.15
N HIS A 275 -2.60 2.83 9.52
CA HIS A 275 -3.60 2.05 8.81
C HIS A 275 -4.98 2.71 8.85
N SER A 276 -5.94 2.12 8.15
CA SER A 276 -7.32 2.59 8.09
C SER A 276 -8.31 1.50 8.48
N GLU A 277 -9.44 1.88 9.11
CA GLU A 277 -10.58 1.01 9.35
C GLU A 277 -11.29 0.59 8.04
N ALA A 278 -11.18 1.41 6.99
CA ALA A 278 -11.73 1.13 5.67
C ALA A 278 -10.81 0.28 4.77
N ASP A 279 -9.68 -0.18 5.31
CA ASP A 279 -8.78 -1.08 4.59
C ASP A 279 -9.40 -2.49 4.47
N VAL A 280 -9.84 -2.83 3.27
CA VAL A 280 -10.42 -4.14 2.97
C VAL A 280 -9.37 -5.24 2.78
N LEU A 281 -8.10 -4.88 2.60
CA LEU A 281 -7.03 -5.84 2.38
C LEU A 281 -6.40 -6.27 3.70
N VAL A 282 -6.16 -5.34 4.61
CA VAL A 282 -5.55 -5.60 5.92
C VAL A 282 -6.51 -5.16 7.01
N ALA A 283 -7.00 -6.12 7.81
CA ALA A 283 -7.95 -5.82 8.87
C ALA A 283 -7.31 -5.00 10.00
N ALA A 284 -8.04 -4.01 10.52
CA ALA A 284 -7.60 -3.18 11.64
C ALA A 284 -7.20 -4.00 12.87
N ASP A 285 -7.95 -5.07 13.16
CA ASP A 285 -7.67 -5.99 14.28
C ASP A 285 -6.32 -6.71 14.13
N ASP A 286 -5.94 -7.08 12.90
CA ASP A 286 -4.64 -7.71 12.64
C ASP A 286 -3.49 -6.72 12.92
N VAL A 287 -3.68 -5.44 12.57
CA VAL A 287 -2.71 -4.37 12.86
C VAL A 287 -2.61 -4.13 14.36
N ALA A 288 -3.73 -4.07 15.07
CA ALA A 288 -3.75 -3.93 16.53
C ALA A 288 -3.02 -5.10 17.21
N ALA A 289 -3.23 -6.34 16.75
CA ALA A 289 -2.57 -7.52 17.30
C ALA A 289 -1.05 -7.55 17.03
N VAL A 290 -0.58 -7.02 15.90
CA VAL A 290 0.87 -6.85 15.66
C VAL A 290 1.42 -5.72 16.52
N ALA A 291 0.71 -4.61 16.62
CA ALA A 291 1.14 -3.45 17.40
C ALA A 291 1.29 -3.78 18.88
N GLU A 292 0.33 -4.50 19.47
CA GLU A 292 0.41 -4.95 20.86
C GLU A 292 1.64 -5.85 21.09
N ARG A 293 1.84 -6.84 20.21
CA ARG A 293 2.97 -7.78 20.31
C ARG A 293 4.34 -7.14 20.17
N GLN A 294 4.45 -6.04 19.44
CA GLN A 294 5.72 -5.35 19.18
C GLN A 294 5.86 -4.03 19.92
N HIS A 295 4.88 -3.66 20.76
CA HIS A 295 4.78 -2.34 21.37
C HIS A 295 4.92 -1.21 20.32
N ALA A 296 4.35 -1.41 19.13
CA ALA A 296 4.39 -0.42 18.06
C ALA A 296 3.37 0.70 18.33
N ALA A 297 3.73 1.94 17.98
CA ALA A 297 2.78 3.03 17.91
C ALA A 297 1.81 2.80 16.74
N THR A 298 0.56 3.22 16.90
CA THR A 298 -0.46 3.09 15.85
C THR A 298 -1.16 4.42 15.59
N VAL A 299 -1.48 4.65 14.32
CA VAL A 299 -2.32 5.77 13.88
C VAL A 299 -3.39 5.24 12.95
N VAL A 300 -4.65 5.46 13.35
CA VAL A 300 -5.82 4.87 12.69
C VAL A 300 -6.62 5.94 11.93
N PHE A 301 -6.72 5.77 10.62
CA PHE A 301 -7.60 6.51 9.73
C PHE A 301 -8.93 5.77 9.58
N ARG A 302 -9.99 6.44 9.11
CA ARG A 302 -11.35 5.88 9.16
C ARG A 302 -11.87 5.41 7.81
N THR A 303 -11.52 6.15 6.76
CA THR A 303 -12.20 6.08 5.46
C THR A 303 -11.25 5.79 4.30
N ALA A 304 -9.94 5.91 4.52
CA ALA A 304 -8.91 5.70 3.54
C ALA A 304 -8.93 4.25 3.06
N PRO A 305 -9.06 4.01 1.75
CA PRO A 305 -8.76 2.70 1.19
C PRO A 305 -7.30 2.33 1.42
N HIS A 306 -6.97 1.05 1.21
CA HIS A 306 -5.61 0.53 1.30
C HIS A 306 -4.59 1.47 0.62
N THR A 307 -3.61 1.94 1.39
CA THR A 307 -2.54 2.87 1.01
C THR A 307 -2.96 4.30 0.71
N LEU A 308 -4.15 4.76 1.07
CA LEU A 308 -4.60 6.13 0.83
C LEU A 308 -4.79 6.95 2.12
N GLU A 309 -4.17 6.56 3.22
CA GLU A 309 -4.25 7.27 4.52
C GLU A 309 -3.77 8.71 4.40
N TRP A 310 -2.70 8.94 3.63
CA TRP A 310 -2.22 10.29 3.33
C TRP A 310 -3.27 11.14 2.62
N ASN A 311 -4.09 10.54 1.74
CA ASN A 311 -5.10 11.29 1.01
C ASN A 311 -6.24 11.73 1.93
N GLU A 312 -6.68 10.89 2.87
CA GLU A 312 -7.75 11.22 3.82
C GLU A 312 -7.44 12.49 4.62
N ASP A 313 -6.25 12.55 5.22
CA ASP A 313 -5.80 13.70 6.01
C ASP A 313 -4.27 13.81 5.98
N PRO A 314 -3.72 14.57 5.01
CA PRO A 314 -2.27 14.76 4.86
C PRO A 314 -1.61 15.38 6.10
N GLU A 315 -2.30 16.29 6.79
CA GLU A 315 -1.74 17.00 7.95
C GLU A 315 -1.60 16.06 9.14
N ARG A 316 -2.63 15.25 9.41
CA ARG A 316 -2.58 14.21 10.43
C ARG A 316 -1.55 13.15 10.10
N TRP A 317 -1.45 12.74 8.83
CA TRP A 317 -0.45 11.77 8.40
C TRP A 317 0.96 12.30 8.62
N ASP A 318 1.25 13.53 8.19
CA ASP A 318 2.57 14.14 8.38
C ASP A 318 2.90 14.32 9.88
N THR A 319 1.92 14.76 10.69
CA THR A 319 2.11 14.95 12.14
C THR A 319 2.47 13.63 12.82
N ALA A 320 1.79 12.54 12.50
CA ALA A 320 2.13 11.20 13.00
C ALA A 320 3.58 10.80 12.70
N ILE A 321 4.07 11.07 11.47
CA ILE A 321 5.45 10.77 11.11
C ILE A 321 6.43 11.67 11.87
N ARG A 322 6.14 12.97 12.01
CA ARG A 322 6.99 13.90 12.77
C ARG A 322 7.11 13.51 14.25
N ASP A 323 5.99 13.17 14.88
CA ASP A 323 5.94 12.77 16.29
C ASP A 323 6.72 11.48 16.52
N PHE A 324 6.58 10.50 15.61
CA PHE A 324 7.37 9.28 15.64
C PHE A 324 8.87 9.58 15.46
N ALA A 325 9.24 10.40 14.48
CA ALA A 325 10.63 10.78 14.22
C ALA A 325 11.29 11.50 15.40
N ALA A 326 10.53 12.33 16.14
CA ALA A 326 10.97 13.02 17.34
C ALA A 326 11.22 12.05 18.51
N GLY A 327 10.49 10.94 18.57
CA GLY A 327 10.67 9.88 19.57
C GLY A 327 11.78 8.88 19.27
N LEU A 328 12.40 8.93 18.08
CA LEU A 328 13.47 8.01 17.72
C LEU A 328 14.72 8.24 18.59
N PRO A 329 15.43 7.16 18.97
CA PRO A 329 16.67 7.28 19.73
C PRO A 329 17.69 8.12 18.97
N SER A 330 18.57 8.80 19.71
CA SER A 330 19.73 9.47 19.13
C SER A 330 20.60 8.40 18.45
N GLY A 331 21.02 8.67 17.20
CA GLY A 331 21.78 7.70 16.40
C GLY A 331 23.04 7.26 17.13
N SER A 332 23.26 5.95 17.23
CA SER A 332 24.49 5.33 17.76
C SER A 332 25.60 5.28 16.71
#